data_AF-A0A8J5HL35-F1
#
_entry.id   AF-A0A8J5HL35-F1
#
_cell.length_a   1.000
_cell.length_b   1.000
_cell.length_c   1.000
_cell.angle_alpha   90.00
_cell.angle_beta   90.00
_cell.angle_gamma   90.00
#
_symmetry.space_group_name_H-M   'P 1'
#
loop_
_entity.id
_entity.type
_entity.pdbx_description
1 polymer ?
#
loop_
_entity_poly.entity_id
_entity_poly.type
_entity_poly.pdbx_seq_one_letter_code
_entity_poly.pdbx_strand_id
1 'polypeptide(L)'
;MVGPTGIKIGPWGTPGACSFDIAASASQITRVRLHTGTVVDSLEVSYLVDRKNIETRRLGGDGGGSHYTVRKKYVANTLYGL
;
A
#
# COMPACT_ATOMS: atom_id res chain seq x y z
N MET A 1 17.65 -14.66 4.33
CA MET A 1 17.53 -13.26 3.89
C MET A 1 16.71 -12.53 4.93
N VAL A 2 17.23 -11.47 5.56
CA VAL A 2 16.52 -10.74 6.62
C VAL A 2 15.82 -9.54 5.95
N GLY A 3 14.50 -9.56 5.91
CA GLY A 3 13.69 -8.40 5.49
C GLY A 3 13.75 -7.28 6.53
N PRO A 4 13.27 -6.06 6.22
CA PRO A 4 13.29 -4.96 7.17
C PRO A 4 12.52 -5.34 8.43
N THR A 5 13.11 -4.99 9.56
CA THR A 5 12.60 -5.24 10.91
C THR A 5 11.46 -4.26 11.22
N GLY A 6 10.35 -4.42 10.52
CA GLY A 6 9.10 -3.76 10.87
C GLY A 6 8.39 -4.52 11.99
N ILE A 7 7.81 -3.81 12.95
CA ILE A 7 6.87 -4.42 13.90
C ILE A 7 5.61 -4.81 13.13
N LYS A 8 5.22 -6.09 13.19
CA LYS A 8 3.96 -6.57 12.63
C LYS A 8 2.85 -6.41 13.68
N ILE A 9 1.77 -5.74 13.31
CA ILE A 9 0.59 -5.51 14.17
C ILE A 9 -0.67 -6.01 13.43
N GLY A 10 -1.56 -6.69 14.14
CA GLY A 10 -2.74 -7.37 13.57
C GLY A 10 -2.48 -8.87 13.31
N PRO A 11 -3.24 -9.51 12.39
CA PRO A 11 -4.31 -8.96 11.56
C PRO A 11 -5.60 -8.66 12.35
N TRP A 12 -6.41 -7.74 11.84
CA TRP A 12 -7.79 -7.52 12.31
C TRP A 12 -8.77 -8.04 11.26
N GLY A 13 -9.78 -8.80 11.70
CA GLY A 13 -10.78 -9.40 10.84
C GLY A 13 -11.08 -10.85 11.20
N THR A 14 -11.82 -11.54 10.33
CA THR A 14 -12.16 -12.95 10.49
C THR A 14 -11.13 -13.87 9.82
N PRO A 15 -10.84 -15.05 10.40
CA PRO A 15 -10.14 -16.10 9.67
C PRO A 15 -10.92 -16.52 8.42
N GLY A 16 -10.24 -16.87 7.32
CA GLY A 16 -10.90 -17.56 6.19
C GLY A 16 -10.51 -17.15 4.78
N ALA A 17 -9.71 -16.09 4.60
CA ALA A 17 -9.21 -15.65 3.29
C ALA A 17 -7.72 -15.99 3.09
N CYS A 18 -7.27 -15.96 1.82
CA CYS A 18 -5.85 -16.05 1.50
C CYS A 18 -5.08 -14.89 2.11
N SER A 19 -4.12 -15.21 2.98
CA SER A 19 -3.23 -14.21 3.56
C SER A 19 -2.32 -13.63 2.48
N PHE A 20 -1.97 -12.35 2.65
CA PHE A 20 -0.99 -11.68 1.82
C PHE A 20 -0.06 -10.87 2.71
N ASP A 21 1.21 -10.78 2.30
CA ASP A 21 2.21 -9.92 2.91
C ASP A 21 2.94 -9.21 1.77
N ILE A 22 3.15 -7.90 1.92
CA ILE A 22 3.89 -7.12 0.93
C ILE A 22 5.39 -7.38 1.17
N ALA A 23 6.13 -7.51 0.07
CA ALA A 23 7.52 -7.94 0.10
C ALA A 23 8.38 -7.14 1.09
N ALA A 24 9.34 -7.83 1.70
CA ALA A 24 10.34 -7.26 2.57
C ALA A 24 11.03 -6.01 1.98
N SER A 25 11.28 -5.94 0.67
CA SER A 25 11.97 -4.79 0.07
C SER A 25 11.12 -3.51 -0.04
N ALA A 26 9.85 -3.54 0.37
CA ALA A 26 8.99 -2.35 0.42
C ALA A 26 9.51 -1.36 1.48
N SER A 27 9.88 -0.17 1.02
CA SER A 27 10.53 0.86 1.83
C SER A 27 9.61 2.04 2.17
N GLN A 28 8.62 2.35 1.34
CA GLN A 28 7.69 3.46 1.59
C GLN A 28 6.40 3.33 0.78
N ILE A 29 5.24 3.49 1.43
CA ILE A 29 3.95 3.62 0.73
C ILE A 29 3.84 5.01 0.07
N THR A 30 3.39 5.06 -1.18
CA THR A 30 3.20 6.30 -1.94
C THR A 30 1.72 6.57 -2.26
N ARG A 31 0.94 5.51 -2.45
CA ARG A 31 -0.50 5.59 -2.73
C ARG A 31 -1.22 4.37 -2.17
N VAL A 32 -2.42 4.61 -1.69
CA VAL A 32 -3.39 3.58 -1.33
C VAL A 32 -4.69 3.86 -2.07
N ARG A 33 -5.24 2.86 -2.74
CA ARG A 33 -6.58 2.91 -3.32
C ARG A 33 -7.43 1.78 -2.73
N LEU A 34 -8.57 2.15 -2.19
CA LEU A 34 -9.57 1.23 -1.65
C LEU A 34 -10.62 0.98 -2.74
N HIS A 35 -10.97 -0.27 -2.98
CA HIS A 35 -12.09 -0.68 -3.82
C HIS A 35 -13.22 -1.18 -2.92
N THR A 36 -14.40 -0.59 -3.06
CA THR A 36 -15.50 -0.80 -2.11
C THR A 36 -16.86 -0.98 -2.80
N GLY A 37 -17.64 -1.92 -2.31
CA GLY A 37 -19.09 -2.01 -2.45
C GLY A 37 -19.76 -1.80 -1.08
N THR A 38 -20.50 -2.80 -0.60
CA THR A 38 -21.04 -2.84 0.78
C THR A 38 -19.93 -3.01 1.83
N VAL A 39 -18.79 -3.59 1.43
CA VAL A 39 -17.59 -3.81 2.25
C VAL A 39 -16.35 -3.32 1.49
N VAL A 40 -15.18 -3.38 2.13
CA VAL A 40 -13.91 -3.22 1.41
C VAL A 40 -13.61 -4.54 0.70
N ASP A 41 -13.62 -4.52 -0.63
CA ASP A 41 -13.38 -5.70 -1.46
C ASP A 41 -11.89 -5.94 -1.69
N SER A 42 -11.13 -4.86 -1.96
CA SER A 42 -9.69 -4.95 -2.16
C SER A 42 -8.95 -3.64 -1.90
N LEU A 43 -7.65 -3.79 -1.65
CA LEU A 43 -6.69 -2.72 -1.46
C LEU A 43 -5.66 -2.74 -2.58
N GLU A 44 -5.50 -1.63 -3.28
CA GLU A 44 -4.39 -1.42 -4.20
C GLU A 44 -3.36 -0.50 -3.55
N VAL A 45 -2.17 -1.02 -3.27
CA VAL A 45 -1.08 -0.28 -2.63
C VAL A 45 0.03 -0.06 -3.64
N SER A 46 0.46 1.19 -3.80
CA SER A 46 1.71 1.53 -4.47
C SER A 46 2.78 1.87 -3.44
N TYR A 47 3.97 1.31 -3.61
CA TYR A 47 5.09 1.48 -2.69
C TYR A 47 6.43 1.50 -3.42
N LEU A 48 7.44 2.13 -2.80
CA LEU A 48 8.82 2.11 -3.26
C LEU A 48 9.52 0.83 -2.84
N VAL A 49 10.16 0.15 -3.79
CA VAL A 49 11.07 -0.98 -3.58
C VAL A 49 12.51 -0.47 -3.65
N ASP A 50 13.27 -0.75 -2.61
CA ASP A 50 14.67 -0.33 -2.46
C ASP A 50 14.91 1.17 -2.75
N ARG A 51 13.90 2.01 -2.46
CA ARG A 51 13.84 3.45 -2.75
C ARG A 51 14.05 3.84 -4.22
N LYS A 52 13.94 2.89 -5.16
CA LYS A 52 14.23 3.11 -6.59
C LYS A 52 13.00 2.95 -7.48
N ASN A 53 12.28 1.85 -7.30
CA ASN A 53 11.18 1.48 -8.20
C ASN A 53 9.85 1.58 -7.47
N ILE A 54 8.79 2.01 -8.17
CA ILE A 54 7.42 1.94 -7.63
C ILE A 54 6.78 0.66 -8.14
N GLU A 55 6.34 -0.18 -7.21
CA GLU A 55 5.46 -1.30 -7.50
C GLU A 55 4.04 -0.96 -7.09
N THR A 56 3.06 -1.59 -7.73
CA THR A 56 1.65 -1.52 -7.36
C THR A 56 1.07 -2.91 -7.30
N ARG A 57 0.36 -3.21 -6.20
CA ARG A 57 -0.26 -4.52 -5.99
C ARG A 57 -1.68 -4.36 -5.49
N ARG A 58 -2.61 -5.09 -6.10
CA ARG A 58 -3.98 -5.26 -5.62
C ARG A 58 -4.06 -6.51 -4.74
N LEU A 59 -4.70 -6.38 -3.58
CA LEU A 59 -4.78 -7.37 -2.52
C LEU A 59 -6.25 -7.51 -2.10
N GLY A 60 -6.77 -8.74 -2.07
CA GLY A 60 -8.19 -9.00 -1.86
C GLY A 60 -8.89 -9.48 -3.14
N GLY A 61 -10.21 -9.30 -3.21
CA GLY A 61 -11.03 -9.79 -4.31
C GLY A 61 -11.17 -8.80 -5.48
N ASP A 62 -11.90 -9.23 -6.52
CA ASP A 62 -12.11 -8.44 -7.74
C ASP A 62 -13.29 -7.46 -7.67
N GLY A 63 -14.07 -7.49 -6.59
CA GLY A 63 -15.22 -6.61 -6.35
C GLY A 63 -14.87 -5.14 -6.11
N GLY A 64 -15.90 -4.33 -5.87
CA GLY A 64 -15.79 -2.90 -5.53
C GLY A 64 -15.64 -1.97 -6.74
N GLY A 65 -16.77 -1.46 -7.26
CA GLY A 65 -16.80 -0.52 -8.39
C GLY A 65 -16.46 0.92 -8.00
N SER A 66 -16.78 1.32 -6.76
CA SER A 66 -16.37 2.61 -6.21
C SER A 66 -14.95 2.51 -5.68
N HIS A 67 -14.16 3.58 -5.83
CA HIS A 67 -12.81 3.59 -5.30
C HIS A 67 -12.41 4.93 -4.68
N TYR A 68 -11.72 4.85 -3.55
CA TYR A 68 -11.16 6.00 -2.85
C TYR A 68 -9.65 5.96 -2.95
N THR A 69 -9.01 7.08 -3.26
CA THR A 69 -7.54 7.12 -3.44
C THR A 69 -6.92 8.14 -2.51
N VAL A 70 -5.96 7.69 -1.71
CA VAL A 70 -5.10 8.52 -0.86
C VAL A 70 -3.68 8.47 -1.43
N ARG A 71 -3.06 9.64 -1.58
CA ARG A 71 -1.66 9.78 -2.04
C ARG A 71 -0.88 10.57 -1.01
N LYS A 72 0.37 10.19 -0.77
CA LYS A 72 1.30 11.05 -0.04
C LYS A 72 1.54 12.29 -0.90
N LYS A 73 1.11 13.46 -0.41
CA LYS A 73 1.51 14.74 -1.02
C LYS A 73 2.94 15.05 -0.61
N TYR A 74 3.80 15.33 -1.58
CA TYR A 74 5.09 15.97 -1.31
C TYR A 74 4.91 17.46 -1.48
N VAL A 75 5.27 18.23 -0.46
CA VAL A 75 5.53 19.67 -0.63
C VAL A 75 6.98 19.77 -1.06
N ALA A 76 7.22 20.20 -2.29
CA ALA A 76 8.57 20.55 -2.70
C ALA A 76 8.95 21.86 -2.00
N ASN A 77 9.99 21.85 -1.18
CA ASN A 77 10.65 23.09 -0.81
C ASN A 77 11.40 23.57 -2.05
N THR A 78 10.79 24.46 -2.83
CA THR A 78 11.49 25.16 -3.90
C THR A 78 12.44 26.17 -3.27
N LEU A 79 13.71 25.79 -3.09
CA LEU A 79 14.78 26.76 -2.91
C LEU A 79 15.28 27.12 -4.31
N TYR A 80 14.77 28.24 -4.85
CA TYR A 80 15.47 28.96 -5.91
C TYR A 80 16.82 29.43 -5.33
N GLY A 81 17.90 29.16 -6.08
CA GLY A 81 19.26 29.15 -5.57
C GLY A 81 19.85 30.48 -5.11
N LEU A 82 21.03 30.35 -4.49
CA LEU A 82 22.16 31.27 -4.48
C LEU A 82 23.44 30.42 -4.49
#